data_AF-A0A968DTT2-F1
#
_entry.id   AF-A0A968DTT2-F1
#
_cell.length_a   1.000
_cell.length_b   1.000
_cell.length_c   1.000
_cell.angle_alpha   90.00
_cell.angle_beta   90.00
_cell.angle_gamma   90.00
#
_symmetry.space_group_name_H-M   'P 1'
#
loop_
_entity.id
_entity.type
_entity.pdbx_description
1 polymer ?
#
loop_
_entity_poly.entity_id
_entity_poly.type
_entity_poly.pdbx_seq_one_letter_code
_entity_poly.pdbx_strand_id
1 'polypeptide(L)'
;MEELNGTMIFWLIAVGMVAGALTKVSIWKQGVELVPNLIAGVIGAVIIGSAAVMINMPGSLVFGFLGSIAVLFILNVFYLQSDESHA
;
A
#
# COMPACT_ATOMS: atom_id res chain seq x y z
N MET A 1 13.17 11.21 17.38
CA MET A 1 12.89 9.81 16.98
C MET A 1 11.48 9.78 16.42
N GLU A 2 11.25 9.08 15.31
CA GLU A 2 9.86 8.79 14.92
C GLU A 2 9.27 7.84 15.95
N GLU A 3 8.06 8.15 16.42
CA GLU A 3 7.37 7.37 17.44
C GLU A 3 6.06 6.85 16.86
N LEU A 4 5.76 5.58 17.13
CA LEU A 4 4.52 4.97 16.69
C LEU A 4 3.39 5.44 17.62
N ASN A 5 2.76 6.55 17.23
CA ASN A 5 1.61 7.14 17.92
C ASN A 5 0.41 7.24 16.96
N GLY A 6 -0.74 7.70 17.48
CA GLY A 6 -1.96 7.84 16.68
C GLY A 6 -1.80 8.72 15.45
N THR A 7 -1.00 9.79 15.54
CA THR A 7 -0.68 10.67 14.41
C THR A 7 0.08 9.93 13.32
N MET A 8 1.09 9.13 13.69
CA MET A 8 1.86 8.35 12.74
C MET A 8 1.01 7.28 12.05
N ILE A 9 0.16 6.59 12.80
CA ILE A 9 -0.77 5.60 12.26
C ILE A 9 -1.74 6.26 11.28
N PHE A 10 -2.29 7.43 11.61
CA PHE A 10 -3.14 8.20 10.71
C PHE A 10 -2.41 8.50 9.38
N TRP A 11 -1.17 8.97 9.44
CA TRP A 11 -0.40 9.26 8.23
C TRP A 11 -0.07 8.01 7.41
N LEU A 12 0.25 6.88 8.06
CA LEU A 12 0.46 5.61 7.35
C LEU A 12 -0.81 5.16 6.63
N ILE A 13 -1.97 5.26 7.27
CA ILE A 13 -3.26 4.95 6.63
C ILE A 13 -3.50 5.91 5.46
N ALA A 14 -3.31 7.21 5.65
CA ALA A 14 -3.51 8.21 4.60
C ALA A 14 -2.60 7.95 3.38
N VAL A 15 -1.32 7.68 3.61
CA VAL A 15 -0.35 7.35 2.55
C VAL A 15 -0.72 6.05 1.84
N GLY A 16 -1.15 5.02 2.58
CA GLY A 16 -1.61 3.76 1.99
C GLY A 16 -2.86 3.92 1.13
N MET A 17 -3.83 4.75 1.56
CA MET A 17 -4.99 5.10 0.74
C MET A 17 -4.60 5.86 -0.53
N VAL A 18 -3.68 6.82 -0.42
CA VAL A 18 -3.16 7.56 -1.58
C VAL A 18 -2.46 6.61 -2.55
N ALA A 19 -1.63 5.69 -2.06
CA ALA A 19 -0.98 4.67 -2.89
C ALA A 19 -2.02 3.79 -3.62
N GLY A 20 -3.03 3.29 -2.90
CA GLY A 20 -4.10 2.48 -3.48
C GLY A 20 -4.89 3.21 -4.58
N ALA A 21 -5.21 4.49 -4.35
CA ALA A 21 -5.89 5.32 -5.35
C ALA A 21 -4.99 5.57 -6.58
N LEU A 22 -3.73 5.92 -6.37
CA LEU A 22 -2.76 6.13 -7.44
C LEU A 22 -2.57 4.86 -8.29
N THR A 23 -2.46 3.70 -7.65
CA THR A 23 -2.37 2.42 -8.37
C THR A 23 -3.62 2.17 -9.21
N LYS A 24 -4.82 2.41 -8.68
CA LYS A 24 -6.05 2.25 -9.47
C LYS A 24 -6.09 3.18 -10.67
N VAL A 25 -5.69 4.45 -10.50
CA VAL A 25 -5.59 5.40 -11.61
C VAL A 25 -4.57 4.95 -12.65
N SER A 26 -3.45 4.36 -12.21
CA SER A 26 -2.36 3.91 -13.08
C SER A 26 -2.72 2.68 -13.91
N ILE A 27 -3.44 1.72 -13.34
CA ILE A 27 -3.84 0.46 -14.00
C ILE A 27 -5.23 0.57 -14.67
N TRP A 28 -5.96 1.66 -14.41
CA TRP A 28 -7.24 2.00 -15.02
C TRP A 28 -8.28 0.87 -14.88
N LYS A 29 -8.62 0.19 -15.98
CA LYS A 29 -9.68 -0.84 -16.05
C LYS A 29 -9.18 -2.28 -15.89
N GLN A 30 -7.87 -2.54 -15.93
CA GLN A 30 -7.36 -3.91 -15.98
C GLN A 30 -7.03 -4.48 -14.59
N GLY A 31 -6.83 -3.63 -13.58
CA GLY A 31 -6.50 -4.06 -12.22
C GLY A 31 -7.71 -4.23 -11.32
N VAL A 32 -7.43 -4.63 -10.08
CA VAL A 32 -8.42 -4.82 -9.02
C VAL A 32 -9.27 -3.56 -8.85
N GLU A 33 -10.49 -3.72 -8.34
CA GLU A 33 -11.38 -2.61 -7.98
C GLU A 33 -10.71 -1.61 -7.01
N LEU A 34 -11.29 -0.42 -6.90
CA LEU A 34 -10.74 0.66 -6.08
C LEU A 34 -10.66 0.27 -4.59
N VAL A 35 -11.74 -0.29 -4.03
CA VAL A 35 -11.82 -0.58 -2.59
C VAL A 35 -10.75 -1.58 -2.13
N PRO A 36 -10.54 -2.74 -2.80
CA PRO A 36 -9.46 -3.64 -2.43
C PRO A 36 -8.07 -3.02 -2.58
N ASN A 37 -7.84 -2.18 -3.60
CA ASN A 37 -6.57 -1.45 -3.74
C ASN A 37 -6.35 -0.47 -2.57
N LEU A 38 -7.39 0.22 -2.09
CA LEU A 38 -7.25 1.08 -0.91
C LEU A 38 -6.90 0.28 0.33
N ILE A 39 -7.59 -0.84 0.57
CA ILE A 39 -7.36 -1.70 1.74
C ILE A 39 -5.94 -2.29 1.70
N ALA A 40 -5.54 -2.85 0.55
CA ALA A 40 -4.22 -3.45 0.38
C ALA A 40 -3.09 -2.41 0.53
N GLY A 41 -3.30 -1.20 -0.01
CA GLY A 41 -2.38 -0.07 0.18
C GLY A 41 -2.22 0.29 1.66
N VAL A 42 -3.33 0.43 2.40
CA VAL A 42 -3.29 0.70 3.84
C VAL A 42 -2.55 -0.40 4.62
N ILE A 43 -2.83 -1.68 4.32
CA ILE A 43 -2.16 -2.81 4.98
C ILE A 43 -0.65 -2.75 4.74
N GLY A 44 -0.23 -2.53 3.48
CA GLY A 44 1.19 -2.38 3.14
C GLY A 44 1.87 -1.21 3.85
N ALA A 45 1.22 -0.04 3.88
CA ALA A 45 1.73 1.13 4.58
C ALA A 45 1.89 0.90 6.08
N VAL A 46 0.84 0.42 6.73
CA VAL A 46 0.82 0.28 8.18
C VAL A 46 1.83 -0.77 8.62
N ILE A 47 1.92 -1.92 7.95
CA ILE A 47 2.87 -2.98 8.33
C ILE A 47 4.31 -2.51 8.13
N ILE A 48 4.66 -2.06 6.92
CA ILE A 48 6.05 -1.72 6.59
C ILE A 48 6.49 -0.43 7.27
N GLY A 49 5.63 0.58 7.32
CA GLY A 49 5.91 1.83 8.01
C GLY A 49 6.09 1.63 9.51
N SER A 50 5.21 0.86 10.16
CA SER A 50 5.37 0.56 11.59
C SER A 50 6.64 -0.25 11.87
N ALA A 51 6.97 -1.22 11.01
CA ALA A 51 8.22 -1.96 11.13
C ALA A 51 9.46 -1.05 11.02
N ALA A 52 9.44 -0.08 10.08
CA ALA A 52 10.50 0.92 9.95
C ALA A 52 10.66 1.79 11.20
N VAL A 53 9.56 2.21 11.83
CA VAL A 53 9.59 2.93 13.11
C VAL A 53 10.21 2.07 14.22
N MET A 54 9.83 0.80 14.31
CA MET A 54 10.31 -0.11 15.37
C MET A 54 11.83 -0.34 15.32
N ILE A 55 12.43 -0.32 14.13
CA ILE A 55 13.89 -0.45 13.96
C ILE A 55 14.61 0.91 13.97
N ASN A 56 13.92 2.00 14.32
CA ASN A 56 14.44 3.37 14.33
C ASN A 56 14.98 3.84 12.97
N MET A 57 14.39 3.35 11.88
CA MET A 57 14.75 3.78 10.53
C MET A 57 14.09 5.14 10.22
N PRO A 58 14.84 6.15 9.76
CA PRO A 58 14.27 7.44 9.41
C PRO A 58 13.39 7.33 8.17
N GLY A 59 12.29 8.10 8.13
CA GLY A 59 11.43 8.18 6.95
C GLY A 59 10.42 7.03 6.87
N SER A 60 9.86 6.57 7.99
CA SER A 60 8.88 5.48 8.04
C SER A 60 7.68 5.66 7.11
N LEU A 61 7.25 6.91 6.85
CA LEU A 61 6.19 7.19 5.89
C LEU A 61 6.57 6.81 4.45
N VAL A 62 7.82 7.05 4.06
CA VAL A 62 8.33 6.67 2.74
C VAL A 62 8.39 5.15 2.63
N PHE A 63 8.84 4.47 3.69
CA PHE A 63 8.83 3.01 3.74
C PHE A 63 7.42 2.43 3.73
N GLY A 64 6.46 3.05 4.42
CA GLY A 64 5.04 2.68 4.32
C GLY A 64 4.50 2.85 2.90
N PHE A 65 4.81 3.96 2.23
CA PHE A 65 4.44 4.15 0.82
C PHE A 65 5.03 3.06 -0.09
N LEU A 66 6.33 2.78 0.03
CA LEU A 66 6.99 1.72 -0.73
C LEU A 66 6.40 0.34 -0.43
N GLY A 67 6.10 0.05 0.84
CA GLY A 67 5.41 -1.16 1.25
C GLY A 67 4.03 -1.30 0.62
N SER A 68 3.28 -0.20 0.54
CA SER A 68 1.99 -0.14 -0.15
C SER A 68 2.13 -0.49 -1.62
N ILE A 69 3.08 0.15 -2.32
CA ILE A 69 3.34 -0.11 -3.74
C ILE A 69 3.71 -1.58 -3.96
N ALA A 70 4.58 -2.16 -3.14
CA ALA A 70 4.99 -3.55 -3.27
C ALA A 70 3.80 -4.52 -3.13
N VAL A 71 2.97 -4.33 -2.10
CA VAL A 71 1.77 -5.14 -1.89
C VAL A 71 0.78 -4.98 -3.04
N LEU A 72 0.55 -3.74 -3.48
CA LEU A 72 -0.37 -3.43 -4.57
C LEU A 72 0.11 -3.99 -5.91
N PHE A 73 1.41 -3.95 -6.17
CA PHE A 73 2.01 -4.54 -7.36
C PHE A 73 1.76 -6.04 -7.39
N ILE A 74 2.07 -6.75 -6.30
CA ILE A 74 1.84 -8.19 -6.18
C ILE A 74 0.36 -8.50 -6.39
N LEU A 75 -0.54 -7.80 -5.68
CA LEU A 75 -1.98 -8.03 -5.77
C LEU A 75 -2.50 -7.87 -7.21
N ASN A 76 -2.13 -6.78 -7.89
CA ASN A 76 -2.63 -6.50 -9.24
C ASN A 76 -2.01 -7.44 -10.29
N VAL A 77 -0.73 -7.84 -10.14
CA VAL A 77 -0.09 -8.81 -11.04
C VAL A 77 -0.81 -10.16 -10.99
N PHE A 78 -1.09 -10.68 -9.79
CA PHE A 78 -1.79 -11.95 -9.64
C PHE A 78 -3.25 -11.87 -10.12
N TYR A 79 -3.92 -10.73 -9.89
CA TYR A 79 -5.28 -10.52 -10.39
C TYR A 79 -5.33 -10.58 -11.93
N LEU A 80 -4.41 -9.88 -12.60
CA LEU A 80 -4.33 -9.86 -14.07
C LEU A 80 -4.08 -11.25 -14.65
N GLN A 81 -3.20 -12.05 -14.04
CA GLN A 81 -2.95 -13.43 -14.49
C GLN A 81 -4.17 -14.34 -14.31
N SER A 82 -4.96 -14.14 -13.25
CA SER A 82 -6.17 -14.95 -13.05
C SER A 82 -7.25 -14.66 -14.09
N ASP A 83 -7.31 -13.44 -14.61
CA ASP A 83 -8.26 -13.04 -15.65
C ASP A 83 -7.88 -13.63 -17.02
N GLU A 84 -6.58 -13.64 -17.36
CA GLU A 84 -6.09 -14.25 -18.62
C GLU A 84 -6.20 -15.79 -18.62
N SER A 85 -6.10 -16.46 -17.47
CA SER A 85 -6.22 -17.93 -17.39
C SER A 85 -7.65 -18.45 -17.63
N HIS A 86 -8.64 -17.57 -17.71
CA HIS A 86 -10.06 -17.90 -17.92
C HIS A 86 -10.63 -17.38 -19.25
N ALA A 87 -9.78 -16.81 -20.12
CA ALA A 87 -10.13 -16.38 -21.49
C ALA A 87 -9.71 -17.43 -22.53
#